data_AF-A0AAU9J403-F1
#
_entry.id   AF-A0AAU9J403-F1
#
_cell.length_a   1.000
_cell.length_b   1.000
_cell.length_c   1.000
_cell.angle_alpha   90.00
_cell.angle_beta   90.00
_cell.angle_gamma   90.00
#
_symmetry.space_group_name_H-M   'P 1'
#
loop_
_entity.id
_entity.type
_entity.pdbx_description
1 polymer ?
#
loop_
_entity_poly.entity_id
_entity_poly.type
_entity_poly.pdbx_seq_one_letter_code
_entity_poly.pdbx_strand_id
1 'polypeptide(L)'
;METKAIEFKTRLTYQIANSHLVDALPYLDKYTENDNKIANELVQKEMKSFEPGDYLKELPLPKTNFESAPYFKEFFDNYSKENPVKAEAETENSIEELRKAKLQFCYNEMRNSNLKLLTKFGAEAWKRHIKDLDSYLKRIEKTVKNYENTNTAINQHRKADQENAETQIKSLQTEWSQLVKRNNELKILRNSMAGKVNKLKRPKIDKE
;
A
#
# COMPACT_ATOMS: atom_id res chain seq x y z
N MET A 1 23.06 -6.01 2.64
CA MET A 1 21.80 -6.61 2.17
C MET A 1 21.12 -5.60 1.29
N GLU A 2 21.29 -5.71 -0.02
CA GLU A 2 20.48 -4.95 -0.97
C GLU A 2 19.04 -5.43 -0.79
N THR A 3 18.19 -4.62 -0.18
CA THR A 3 16.74 -4.76 -0.34
C THR A 3 16.45 -4.43 -1.79
N LYS A 4 16.65 -5.40 -2.69
CA LYS A 4 16.05 -5.36 -4.02
C LYS A 4 14.56 -5.24 -3.77
N ALA A 5 14.04 -4.03 -3.95
CA ALA A 5 12.61 -3.83 -4.09
C ALA A 5 12.14 -4.86 -5.13
N ILE A 6 11.11 -5.62 -4.78
CA ILE A 6 10.52 -6.58 -5.71
C ILE A 6 9.95 -5.72 -6.84
N GLU A 7 10.70 -5.58 -7.93
CA GLU A 7 10.25 -4.92 -9.13
C GLU A 7 9.18 -5.81 -9.76
N PHE A 8 7.93 -5.56 -9.38
CA PHE A 8 6.79 -6.19 -10.02
C PHE A 8 6.69 -5.66 -11.45
N LYS A 9 7.05 -6.51 -12.42
CA LYS A 9 6.95 -6.21 -13.86
C LYS A 9 5.53 -5.79 -14.28
N THR A 10 4.52 -6.27 -13.54
CA THR A 10 3.11 -5.86 -13.60
C THR A 10 2.55 -5.80 -12.17
N ARG A 11 1.65 -4.85 -11.88
CA ARG A 11 1.00 -4.80 -10.56
C ARG A 11 0.23 -6.10 -10.30
N LEU A 12 0.28 -6.61 -9.07
CA LEU A 12 -0.46 -7.80 -8.61
C LEU A 12 -1.95 -7.77 -8.99
N THR A 13 -2.55 -6.57 -9.01
CA THR A 13 -3.96 -6.37 -9.41
C THR A 13 -4.26 -6.82 -10.84
N TYR A 14 -3.27 -6.78 -11.75
CA TYR A 14 -3.42 -7.23 -13.14
C TYR A 14 -3.11 -8.72 -13.35
N GLN A 15 -2.65 -9.41 -12.30
CA GLN A 15 -2.37 -10.85 -12.34
C GLN A 15 -3.61 -11.69 -11.98
N ILE A 16 -4.59 -11.09 -11.31
CA ILE A 16 -5.86 -11.72 -10.96
C ILE A 16 -6.68 -11.98 -12.23
N ALA A 17 -7.23 -13.19 -12.36
CA ALA A 17 -8.12 -13.52 -13.47
C ALA A 17 -9.30 -12.53 -13.55
N ASN A 18 -9.65 -12.10 -14.76
CA ASN A 18 -10.74 -11.15 -15.04
C ASN A 18 -10.53 -9.71 -14.52
N SER A 19 -9.33 -9.31 -14.10
CA SER A 19 -9.08 -7.94 -13.62
C SER A 19 -9.41 -6.86 -14.67
N HIS A 20 -9.30 -7.18 -15.96
CA HIS A 20 -9.57 -6.28 -17.07
C HIS A 20 -11.07 -5.95 -17.25
N LEU A 21 -11.96 -6.74 -16.64
CA LEU A 21 -13.41 -6.49 -16.66
C LEU A 21 -13.86 -5.56 -15.53
N VAL A 22 -12.98 -5.31 -14.55
CA VAL A 22 -13.28 -4.45 -13.41
C VAL A 22 -12.88 -3.03 -13.77
N ASP A 23 -13.87 -2.16 -13.97
CA ASP A 23 -13.69 -0.73 -14.13
C ASP A 23 -14.42 0.03 -13.02
N ALA A 24 -13.80 1.08 -12.51
CA ALA A 24 -14.34 1.95 -11.47
C ALA A 24 -13.78 3.36 -11.67
N LEU A 25 -14.64 4.38 -11.51
CA LEU A 25 -14.28 5.78 -11.79
C LEU A 25 -14.29 6.65 -10.51
N PRO A 26 -13.32 6.51 -9.59
CA PRO A 26 -13.31 7.22 -8.30
C PRO A 26 -13.45 8.74 -8.33
N TYR A 27 -12.97 9.43 -9.38
CA TYR A 27 -13.08 10.89 -9.46
C TYR A 27 -14.47 11.35 -9.94
N LEU A 28 -15.21 10.47 -10.62
CA LEU A 28 -16.54 10.75 -11.15
C LEU A 28 -17.64 10.23 -10.23
N ASP A 29 -17.49 8.99 -9.74
CA ASP A 29 -18.47 8.29 -8.93
C ASP A 29 -18.45 8.80 -7.49
N LYS A 30 -19.37 9.71 -7.18
CA LYS A 30 -19.60 10.18 -5.81
C LYS A 30 -20.41 9.13 -5.05
N TYR A 31 -19.77 8.38 -4.18
CA TYR A 31 -20.44 7.49 -3.24
C TYR A 31 -20.69 8.20 -1.90
N THR A 32 -21.76 7.81 -1.22
CA THR A 32 -22.07 8.25 0.14
C THR A 32 -21.52 7.24 1.16
N GLU A 33 -21.41 7.66 2.43
CA GLU A 33 -21.06 6.72 3.52
C GLU A 33 -22.05 5.55 3.63
N ASN A 34 -23.31 5.75 3.24
CA ASN A 34 -24.32 4.70 3.26
C ASN A 34 -24.04 3.63 2.20
N ASP A 35 -23.60 4.02 1.01
CA ASP A 35 -23.24 3.09 -0.07
C ASP A 35 -22.06 2.20 0.35
N ASN A 36 -21.08 2.77 1.06
CA ASN A 36 -19.97 1.99 1.63
C ASN A 36 -20.44 0.97 2.66
N LYS A 37 -21.39 1.33 3.53
CA LYS A 37 -21.95 0.39 4.50
C LYS A 37 -22.65 -0.77 3.80
N ILE A 38 -23.50 -0.46 2.82
CA ILE A 38 -24.21 -1.47 2.03
C ILE A 38 -23.21 -2.39 1.30
N ALA A 39 -22.19 -1.81 0.65
CA ALA A 39 -21.15 -2.58 -0.03
C ALA A 39 -20.40 -3.50 0.94
N ASN A 40 -20.01 -2.99 2.11
CA ASN A 40 -19.33 -3.78 3.14
C ASN A 40 -20.21 -4.92 3.68
N GLU A 41 -21.50 -4.67 3.89
CA GLU A 41 -22.43 -5.72 4.32
C GLU A 41 -22.58 -6.82 3.26
N LEU A 42 -22.65 -6.46 1.98
CA LEU A 42 -22.70 -7.42 0.88
C LEU A 42 -21.40 -8.23 0.80
N VAL A 43 -20.24 -7.58 0.89
CA VAL A 43 -18.93 -8.25 0.94
C VAL A 43 -18.87 -9.22 2.12
N GLN A 44 -19.33 -8.83 3.30
CA GLN A 44 -19.36 -9.71 4.47
C GLN A 44 -20.29 -10.92 4.29
N LYS A 45 -21.43 -10.76 3.60
CA LYS A 45 -22.33 -11.88 3.27
C LYS A 45 -21.63 -12.86 2.33
N GLU A 46 -20.97 -12.36 1.29
CA GLU A 46 -20.19 -13.20 0.36
C GLU A 46 -19.02 -13.88 1.07
N MET A 47 -18.28 -13.18 1.93
CA MET A 47 -17.18 -13.75 2.71
C MET A 47 -17.61 -14.90 3.64
N LYS A 48 -18.88 -14.93 4.08
CA LYS A 48 -19.41 -16.05 4.89
C LYS A 48 -19.75 -17.27 4.05
N SER A 49 -20.10 -17.06 2.78
CA SER A 49 -20.48 -18.11 1.83
C SER A 49 -19.26 -18.67 1.10
N PHE A 50 -18.24 -17.84 0.90
CA PHE A 50 -17.05 -18.14 0.12
C PHE A 50 -15.94 -18.79 0.96
N GLU A 51 -15.29 -19.82 0.41
CA GLU A 51 -14.06 -20.39 0.97
C GLU A 51 -12.85 -19.62 0.45
N PRO A 52 -12.05 -18.95 1.31
CA PRO A 52 -10.92 -18.16 0.86
C PRO A 52 -9.83 -19.03 0.24
N GLY A 53 -9.48 -18.74 -1.02
CA GLY A 53 -8.30 -19.31 -1.67
C GLY A 53 -6.98 -18.80 -1.07
N ASP A 54 -5.88 -19.49 -1.37
CA ASP A 54 -4.55 -19.07 -0.93
C ASP A 54 -4.01 -17.92 -1.80
N TYR A 55 -4.25 -16.69 -1.36
CA TYR A 55 -3.78 -15.46 -2.01
C TYR A 55 -2.26 -15.27 -1.94
N LEU A 56 -1.55 -16.05 -1.13
CA LEU A 56 -0.09 -15.94 -0.93
C LEU A 56 0.70 -16.95 -1.76
N LYS A 57 0.01 -17.84 -2.48
CA LYS A 57 0.64 -18.91 -3.29
C LYS A 57 1.62 -18.39 -4.35
N GLU A 58 1.37 -17.20 -4.88
CA GLU A 58 2.22 -16.56 -5.90
C GLU A 58 3.36 -15.72 -5.30
N LEU A 59 3.33 -15.44 -3.99
CA LEU A 59 4.38 -14.67 -3.34
C LEU A 59 5.52 -15.60 -2.87
N PRO A 60 6.78 -15.31 -3.21
CA PRO A 60 7.89 -16.03 -2.63
C PRO A 60 7.92 -15.80 -1.11
N LEU A 61 8.05 -16.89 -0.34
CA LEU A 61 8.20 -16.80 1.11
C LEU A 61 9.40 -15.90 1.46
N PRO A 62 9.26 -14.97 2.41
CA PRO A 62 10.38 -14.15 2.85
C PRO A 62 11.46 -15.06 3.42
N LYS A 63 12.70 -14.94 2.92
CA LYS A 63 13.86 -15.65 3.45
C LYS A 63 14.18 -15.08 4.82
N THR A 64 13.62 -15.66 5.88
CA THR A 64 13.96 -15.30 7.25
C THR A 64 15.25 -16.03 7.63
N ASN A 65 16.36 -15.29 7.72
CA ASN A 65 17.56 -15.80 8.39
C ASN A 65 17.32 -15.75 9.90
N PHE A 66 16.73 -16.81 10.45
CA PHE A 66 16.42 -16.91 11.88
C PHE A 66 17.65 -16.66 12.76
N GLU A 67 18.83 -17.10 12.32
CA GLU A 67 20.11 -16.96 13.02
C GLU A 67 20.65 -15.52 13.08
N SER A 68 20.33 -14.68 12.09
CA SER A 68 20.79 -13.28 12.05
C SER A 68 19.70 -12.31 12.50
N ALA A 69 18.56 -12.80 12.96
CA ALA A 69 17.46 -11.96 13.37
C ALA A 69 17.88 -11.16 14.62
N PRO A 70 17.72 -9.81 14.63
CA PRO A 70 18.05 -8.98 15.78
C PRO A 70 17.32 -9.42 17.06
N TYR A 71 16.16 -10.06 16.92
CA TYR A 71 15.40 -10.67 18.01
C TYR A 71 16.18 -11.72 18.80
N PHE A 72 17.05 -12.53 18.17
CA PHE A 72 17.83 -13.54 18.88
C PHE A 72 18.88 -12.90 19.80
N LYS A 73 19.48 -11.78 19.33
CA LYS A 73 20.43 -11.00 20.13
C LYS A 73 19.73 -10.29 21.29
N GLU A 74 18.57 -9.70 21.04
CA GLU A 74 17.75 -9.09 22.11
C GLU A 74 17.28 -10.11 23.14
N PHE A 75 16.88 -11.31 22.70
CA PHE A 75 16.53 -12.41 23.58
C PHE A 75 17.71 -12.83 24.47
N PHE A 76 18.90 -12.97 23.89
CA PHE A 76 20.11 -13.32 24.65
C PHE A 76 20.52 -12.21 25.63
N ASP A 77 20.45 -10.94 25.22
CA ASP A 77 20.72 -9.79 26.07
C ASP A 77 19.71 -9.69 27.24
N ASN A 78 18.44 -10.00 26.99
CA ASN A 78 17.41 -10.05 28.04
C ASN A 78 17.61 -11.24 28.97
N TYR A 79 17.91 -12.43 28.44
CA TYR A 79 18.23 -13.62 29.21
C TYR A 79 19.44 -13.41 30.13
N SER A 80 20.48 -12.74 29.62
CA SER A 80 21.68 -12.38 30.41
C SER A 80 21.39 -11.34 31.49
N LYS A 81 20.37 -10.49 31.34
CA LYS A 81 19.93 -9.53 32.37
C LYS A 81 19.05 -10.20 33.43
N GLU A 82 18.21 -11.16 33.04
CA GLU A 82 17.34 -11.93 33.94
C GLU A 82 18.13 -12.95 34.77
N ASN A 83 19.19 -13.51 34.19
CA ASN A 83 20.13 -14.40 34.87
C ASN A 83 21.52 -13.77 34.88
N PRO A 84 21.74 -12.69 35.65
CA PRO A 84 23.07 -12.16 35.80
C PRO A 84 23.91 -13.25 36.48
N VAL A 85 24.94 -13.74 35.78
CA VAL A 85 25.94 -14.61 36.38
C VAL A 85 26.48 -13.84 37.58
N LYS A 86 26.13 -14.28 38.79
CA LYS A 86 26.63 -13.68 40.03
C LYS A 86 28.13 -13.92 40.01
N ALA A 87 28.90 -12.87 39.71
CA ALA A 87 30.33 -12.89 39.95
C ALA A 87 30.48 -13.11 41.47
N GLU A 88 30.87 -14.31 41.86
CA GLU A 88 31.25 -14.61 43.23
C GLU A 88 32.33 -13.59 43.61
N ALA A 89 32.11 -12.88 44.72
CA ALA A 89 33.08 -11.93 45.23
C ALA A 89 34.32 -12.73 45.65
N GLU A 90 35.31 -12.77 44.75
CA GLU A 90 36.60 -13.39 45.01
C GLU A 90 37.21 -12.75 46.26
N THR A 91 37.65 -13.64 47.14
CA THR A 91 38.39 -13.35 48.37
C THR A 91 39.63 -12.50 48.03
N GLU A 92 40.05 -11.62 48.94
CA GLU A 92 41.23 -10.74 48.85
C GLU A 92 42.52 -11.52 48.51
N ASN A 93 42.70 -11.85 47.24
CA ASN A 93 43.90 -12.44 46.68
C ASN A 93 44.75 -11.29 46.12
N SER A 94 45.83 -10.93 46.83
CA SER A 94 46.76 -9.86 46.44
C SER A 94 47.27 -9.95 44.99
N ILE A 95 47.37 -11.16 44.43
CA ILE A 95 47.78 -11.39 43.03
C ILE A 95 46.68 -10.99 42.03
N GLU A 96 45.41 -11.25 42.35
CA GLU A 96 44.27 -10.86 41.51
C GLU A 96 44.06 -9.34 41.56
N GLU A 97 44.27 -8.71 42.71
CA GLU A 97 44.26 -7.25 42.83
C GLU A 97 45.36 -6.59 42.01
N LEU A 98 46.58 -7.16 42.04
CA LEU A 98 47.69 -6.68 41.21
C LEU A 98 47.38 -6.82 39.72
N ARG A 99 46.73 -7.93 39.31
CA ARG A 99 46.27 -8.13 37.93
C ARG A 99 45.20 -7.11 37.55
N LYS A 100 44.22 -6.84 38.43
CA LYS A 100 43.18 -5.82 38.25
C LYS A 100 43.81 -4.42 38.11
N ALA A 101 44.77 -4.07 38.95
CA ALA A 101 45.49 -2.80 38.89
C ALA A 101 46.30 -2.64 37.59
N LYS A 102 47.03 -3.68 37.17
CA LYS A 102 47.76 -3.70 35.89
C LYS A 102 46.80 -3.54 34.70
N LEU A 103 45.67 -4.24 34.74
CA LEU A 103 44.63 -4.13 33.71
C LEU A 103 44.07 -2.71 33.63
N GLN A 104 43.74 -2.09 34.77
CA GLN A 104 43.29 -0.71 34.84
C GLN A 104 44.33 0.26 34.27
N PHE A 105 45.62 0.06 34.58
CA PHE A 105 46.69 0.87 34.02
C PHE A 105 46.71 0.80 32.49
N CYS A 106 46.69 -0.41 31.92
CA CYS A 106 46.66 -0.60 30.46
C CYS A 106 45.41 0.03 29.81
N TYR A 107 44.23 -0.10 30.43
CA TYR A 107 43.01 0.56 29.95
C TYR A 107 43.14 2.09 29.97
N ASN A 108 43.71 2.66 31.03
CA ASN A 108 43.93 4.10 31.14
C ASN A 108 44.93 4.60 30.10
N GLU A 109 45.98 3.83 29.82
CA GLU A 109 46.94 4.15 28.77
C GLU A 109 46.28 4.16 27.37
N MET A 110 45.46 3.14 27.08
CA MET A 110 44.70 3.07 25.82
C MET A 110 43.68 4.21 25.73
N ARG A 111 42.97 4.50 26.82
CA ARG A 111 42.02 5.62 26.91
C ARG A 111 42.72 6.96 26.66
N ASN A 112 43.90 7.18 27.25
CA ASN A 112 44.68 8.40 27.05
C ASN A 112 45.11 8.55 25.58
N SER A 113 45.55 7.45 24.95
CA SER A 113 45.89 7.43 23.52
C SER A 113 44.67 7.75 22.65
N ASN A 114 43.51 7.16 22.93
CA ASN A 114 42.25 7.45 22.23
C ASN A 114 41.80 8.91 22.43
N LEU A 115 41.94 9.46 23.64
CA LEU A 115 41.62 10.86 23.92
C LEU A 115 42.55 11.81 23.14
N LYS A 116 43.84 11.51 23.04
CA LYS A 116 44.78 12.29 22.21
C LYS A 116 44.40 12.28 20.73
N LEU A 117 43.86 11.17 20.21
CA LEU A 117 43.36 11.10 18.84
C LEU A 117 42.05 11.89 18.69
N LEU A 118 41.14 11.77 19.66
CA LEU A 118 39.86 12.48 19.66
C LEU A 118 40.05 14.00 19.75
N THR A 119 40.98 14.48 20.57
CA THR A 119 41.25 15.92 20.65
C THR A 119 41.87 16.46 19.37
N LYS A 120 42.70 15.67 18.67
CA LYS A 120 43.30 16.06 17.39
C LYS A 120 42.33 16.06 16.22
N PHE A 121 41.50 15.02 16.09
CA PHE A 121 40.69 14.80 14.88
C PHE A 121 39.18 14.80 15.11
N GLY A 122 38.73 14.73 16.36
CA GLY A 122 37.31 14.57 16.70
C GLY A 122 36.45 15.70 16.17
N ALA A 123 36.85 16.96 16.39
CA ALA A 123 36.05 18.10 15.93
C ALA A 123 35.84 18.12 14.41
N GLU A 124 36.91 17.88 13.63
CA GLU A 124 36.82 17.83 12.16
C GLU A 124 36.07 16.61 11.65
N ALA A 125 36.26 15.43 12.28
CA ALA A 125 35.50 14.23 11.97
C ALA A 125 33.99 14.42 12.22
N TRP A 126 33.62 15.06 13.33
CA TRP A 126 32.23 15.37 13.65
C TRP A 126 31.61 16.36 12.67
N LYS A 127 32.32 17.44 12.31
CA LYS A 127 31.86 18.39 11.28
C LYS A 127 31.61 17.69 9.95
N ARG A 128 32.52 16.82 9.52
CA ARG A 128 32.36 16.01 8.30
C ARG A 128 31.14 15.09 8.42
N HIS A 129 30.98 14.39 9.53
CA HIS A 129 29.83 13.51 9.76
C HIS A 129 28.50 14.27 9.67
N ILE A 130 28.41 15.45 10.28
CA ILE A 130 27.21 16.31 10.19
C ILE A 130 26.93 16.72 8.73
N LYS A 131 27.98 17.08 7.97
CA LYS A 131 27.84 17.41 6.54
C LYS A 131 27.35 16.21 5.72
N ASP A 132 27.87 15.03 6.01
CA ASP A 132 27.44 13.79 5.37
C ASP A 132 25.96 13.50 5.70
N LEU A 133 25.54 13.66 6.96
CA LEU A 133 24.14 13.54 7.39
C LEU A 133 23.22 14.54 6.68
N ASP A 134 23.61 15.81 6.56
CA ASP A 134 22.84 16.81 5.82
C ASP A 134 22.71 16.44 4.33
N SER A 135 23.77 15.89 3.73
CA SER A 135 23.71 15.39 2.35
C SER A 135 22.76 14.20 2.19
N TYR A 136 22.72 13.28 3.17
CA TYR A 136 21.80 12.15 3.19
C TYR A 136 20.35 12.61 3.35
N LEU A 137 20.11 13.55 4.26
CA LEU A 137 18.79 14.15 4.48
C LEU A 137 18.26 14.78 3.19
N LYS A 138 19.06 15.63 2.53
CA LYS A 138 18.70 16.25 1.24
C LYS A 138 18.39 15.22 0.15
N ARG A 139 19.11 14.10 0.12
CA ARG A 139 18.84 13.01 -0.83
C ARG A 139 17.50 12.34 -0.56
N ILE A 140 17.17 12.09 0.71
CA ILE A 140 15.89 11.50 1.12
C ILE A 140 14.75 12.47 0.80
N GLU A 141 14.85 13.74 1.17
CA GLU A 141 13.84 14.76 0.85
C GLU A 141 13.59 14.89 -0.66
N LYS A 142 14.65 14.90 -1.46
CA LYS A 142 14.52 14.89 -2.93
C LYS A 142 13.78 13.65 -3.42
N THR A 143 14.04 12.50 -2.82
CA THR A 143 13.37 11.23 -3.18
C THR A 143 11.89 11.28 -2.82
N VAL A 144 11.54 11.79 -1.63
CA VAL A 144 10.14 11.99 -1.21
C VAL A 144 9.42 12.93 -2.18
N LYS A 145 10.02 14.09 -2.47
CA LYS A 145 9.43 15.06 -3.42
C LYS A 145 9.25 14.47 -4.82
N ASN A 146 10.18 13.65 -5.28
CA ASN A 146 10.04 12.94 -6.55
C ASN A 146 8.83 11.99 -6.51
N TYR A 147 8.67 11.20 -5.45
CA TYR A 147 7.52 10.32 -5.31
C TYR A 147 6.20 11.10 -5.25
N GLU A 148 6.14 12.21 -4.52
CA GLU A 148 4.97 13.09 -4.50
C GLU A 148 4.63 13.61 -5.90
N ASN A 149 5.62 14.10 -6.65
CA ASN A 149 5.42 14.57 -8.02
C ASN A 149 4.96 13.45 -8.96
N THR A 150 5.51 12.23 -8.82
CA THR A 150 5.03 11.09 -9.62
C THR A 150 3.61 10.71 -9.26
N ASN A 151 3.24 10.76 -7.98
CA ASN A 151 1.90 10.46 -7.52
C ASN A 151 0.89 11.51 -8.01
N THR A 152 1.23 12.80 -7.93
CA THR A 152 0.36 13.87 -8.45
C THR A 152 0.21 13.78 -9.96
N ALA A 153 1.29 13.51 -10.70
CA ALA A 153 1.21 13.30 -12.15
C ALA A 153 0.32 12.11 -12.53
N ILE A 154 0.44 10.97 -11.83
CA ILE A 154 -0.42 9.80 -12.04
C ILE A 154 -1.89 10.14 -11.73
N ASN A 155 -2.16 10.85 -10.65
CA ASN A 155 -3.51 11.24 -10.27
C ASN A 155 -4.13 12.24 -11.25
N GLN A 156 -3.33 13.18 -11.77
CA GLN A 156 -3.76 14.10 -12.83
C GLN A 156 -4.10 13.34 -14.12
N HIS A 157 -3.26 12.38 -14.53
CA HIS A 157 -3.53 11.54 -15.69
C HIS A 157 -4.81 10.73 -15.52
N ARG A 158 -4.98 10.04 -14.39
CA ARG A 158 -6.21 9.28 -14.09
C ARG A 158 -7.45 10.17 -14.13
N LYS A 159 -7.36 11.37 -13.57
CA LYS A 159 -8.49 12.31 -13.59
C LYS A 159 -8.86 12.71 -15.02
N ALA A 160 -7.87 13.05 -15.85
CA ALA A 160 -8.10 13.39 -17.25
C ALA A 160 -8.73 12.24 -18.04
N ASP A 161 -8.26 11.00 -17.84
CA ASP A 161 -8.84 9.81 -18.47
C ASP A 161 -10.32 9.62 -18.08
N GLN A 162 -10.64 9.81 -16.80
CA GLN A 162 -12.01 9.67 -16.29
C GLN A 162 -12.93 10.80 -16.78
N GLU A 163 -12.44 12.05 -16.85
CA GLU A 163 -13.19 13.17 -17.43
C GLU A 163 -13.49 12.92 -18.92
N ASN A 164 -12.53 12.35 -19.67
CA ASN A 164 -12.76 11.95 -21.06
C ASN A 164 -13.81 10.84 -21.16
N ALA A 165 -13.71 9.80 -20.32
CA ALA A 165 -14.69 8.72 -20.28
C ALA A 165 -16.09 9.22 -19.90
N GLU A 166 -16.20 10.19 -18.98
CA GLU A 166 -17.46 10.82 -18.59
C GLU A 166 -18.19 11.44 -19.79
N THR A 167 -17.47 12.17 -20.65
CA THR A 167 -18.08 12.76 -21.84
C THR A 167 -18.69 11.71 -22.76
N GLN A 168 -17.99 10.58 -22.94
CA GLN A 168 -18.46 9.46 -23.75
C GLN A 168 -19.68 8.79 -23.11
N ILE A 169 -19.63 8.49 -21.80
CA ILE A 169 -20.75 7.90 -21.06
C ILE A 169 -21.99 8.78 -21.16
N LYS A 170 -21.86 10.10 -20.96
CA LYS A 170 -22.98 11.06 -21.09
C LYS A 170 -23.57 11.09 -22.49
N SER A 171 -22.73 11.03 -23.52
CA SER A 171 -23.19 10.97 -24.91
C SER A 171 -23.99 9.69 -25.19
N LEU A 172 -23.47 8.52 -24.78
CA LEU A 172 -24.12 7.22 -24.93
C LEU A 172 -25.41 7.12 -24.11
N GLN A 173 -25.43 7.69 -22.90
CA GLN A 173 -26.63 7.74 -22.07
C GLN A 173 -27.74 8.60 -22.70
N THR A 174 -27.35 9.70 -23.33
CA THR A 174 -28.29 10.58 -24.05
C THR A 174 -28.86 9.85 -25.28
N GLU A 175 -28.00 9.21 -26.07
CA GLU A 175 -28.41 8.40 -27.22
C GLU A 175 -29.34 7.26 -26.79
N TRP A 176 -28.97 6.52 -25.74
CA TRP A 176 -29.79 5.45 -25.18
C TRP A 176 -31.16 5.97 -24.73
N SER A 177 -31.22 7.10 -24.02
CA SER A 177 -32.49 7.70 -23.60
C SER A 177 -33.36 8.09 -24.79
N GLN A 178 -32.77 8.65 -25.85
CA GLN A 178 -33.49 9.00 -27.09
C GLN A 178 -34.02 7.75 -27.80
N LEU A 179 -33.21 6.68 -27.91
CA LEU A 179 -33.63 5.42 -28.53
C LEU A 179 -34.77 4.76 -27.75
N VAL A 180 -34.71 4.77 -26.41
CA VAL A 180 -35.80 4.25 -25.55
C VAL A 180 -37.07 5.06 -25.74
N LYS A 181 -36.99 6.40 -25.76
CA LYS A 181 -38.14 7.27 -26.03
C LYS A 181 -38.75 6.99 -27.41
N ARG A 182 -37.93 6.95 -28.45
CA ARG A 182 -38.36 6.64 -29.82
C ARG A 182 -39.02 5.26 -29.92
N ASN A 183 -38.47 4.25 -29.24
CA ASN A 183 -39.05 2.90 -29.21
C ASN A 183 -40.42 2.90 -28.53
N ASN A 184 -40.58 3.65 -27.44
CA ASN A 184 -41.87 3.80 -26.75
C ASN A 184 -42.90 4.54 -27.60
N GLU A 185 -42.52 5.64 -28.26
CA GLU A 185 -43.38 6.36 -29.20
C GLU A 185 -43.87 5.45 -30.34
N LEU A 186 -42.97 4.65 -30.92
CA LEU A 186 -43.31 3.66 -31.94
C LEU A 186 -44.29 2.60 -31.41
N LYS A 187 -44.11 2.10 -30.18
CA LYS A 187 -45.05 1.16 -29.55
C LYS A 187 -46.44 1.78 -29.36
N ILE A 188 -46.52 3.04 -28.93
CA ILE A 188 -47.79 3.76 -28.77
C ILE A 188 -48.47 3.95 -30.13
N LEU A 189 -47.72 4.40 -31.15
CA LEU A 189 -48.25 4.60 -32.50
C LEU A 189 -48.74 3.27 -33.10
N ARG A 190 -47.98 2.19 -32.95
CA ARG A 190 -48.38 0.84 -33.37
C ARG A 190 -49.70 0.42 -32.71
N ASN A 191 -49.83 0.61 -31.39
CA ASN A 191 -51.05 0.23 -30.67
C ASN A 191 -52.27 1.06 -31.12
N SER A 192 -52.09 2.37 -31.34
CA SER A 192 -53.14 3.24 -31.88
C SER A 192 -53.56 2.80 -33.29
N MET A 193 -52.60 2.52 -34.16
CA MET A 193 -52.86 2.02 -35.52
C MET A 193 -53.54 0.65 -35.50
N ALA A 194 -53.11 -0.28 -34.65
CA ALA A 194 -53.77 -1.57 -34.45
C ALA A 194 -55.22 -1.40 -33.97
N GLY A 195 -55.47 -0.45 -33.05
CA GLY A 195 -56.82 -0.08 -32.61
C GLY A 195 -57.69 0.45 -33.75
N LYS A 196 -57.15 1.32 -34.62
CA LYS A 196 -57.85 1.81 -35.83
C LYS A 196 -58.15 0.68 -36.82
N VAL A 197 -57.20 -0.20 -37.08
CA VAL A 197 -57.38 -1.40 -37.94
C VAL A 197 -58.47 -2.31 -37.37
N ASN A 198 -58.48 -2.55 -36.06
CA ASN A 198 -59.51 -3.35 -35.41
C ASN A 198 -60.91 -2.71 -35.52
N LYS A 199 -61.02 -1.38 -35.45
CA LYS A 199 -62.30 -0.68 -35.70
C LYS A 199 -62.79 -0.86 -37.14
N LEU A 200 -61.88 -0.78 -38.12
CA LEU A 200 -62.21 -0.98 -39.54
C LEU A 200 -62.59 -2.43 -39.86
N LYS A 201 -62.04 -3.40 -39.13
CA LYS A 201 -62.38 -4.82 -39.28
C LYS A 201 -63.71 -5.23 -38.63
N ARG A 202 -64.34 -4.36 -37.82
CA ARG A 202 -65.69 -4.64 -37.31
C ARG A 202 -66.68 -4.51 -38.48
N PRO A 203 -67.57 -5.50 -38.69
CA PRO A 203 -68.56 -5.41 -39.75
C PRO A 203 -69.44 -4.17 -39.53
N LYS A 204 -69.78 -3.46 -40.62
CA LYS A 204 -70.85 -2.47 -40.58
C LYS A 204 -72.13 -3.23 -40.28
N ILE A 205 -72.65 -3.08 -39.07
CA ILE A 205 -74.02 -3.50 -38.77
C ILE A 205 -74.87 -2.41 -39.41
N ASP A 206 -75.32 -2.67 -40.63
CA ASP A 206 -76.32 -1.85 -41.30
C ASP A 206 -77.57 -1.87 -40.42
N LYS A 207 -77.91 -0.70 -39.87
CA LYS A 207 -79.15 -0.50 -39.12
C LYS A 207 -80.24 -0.26 -40.16
N GLU A 208 -81.08 -1.27 -40.37
CA GLU A 208 -82.46 -1.11 -40.87
C GLU A 208 -83.33 -0.40 -39.82
#